data_AF-A0A1T3F5G5-F1
#
_entry.id   AF-A0A1T3F5G5-F1
#
_cell.length_a   1.000
_cell.length_b   1.000
_cell.length_c   1.000
_cell.angle_alpha   90.00
_cell.angle_beta   90.00
_cell.angle_gamma   90.00
#
_symmetry.space_group_name_H-M   'P 1'
#
loop_
_entity.id
_entity.type
_entity.pdbx_description
1 polymer ?
#
loop_
_entity_poly.entity_id
_entity_poly.type
_entity_poly.pdbx_seq_one_letter_code
_entity_poly.pdbx_strand_id
1 'polypeptide(L)'
;MTAQEIELIKDQFSDRLHIYDRNKVTGSLYGLTDTDRKILFEIGLPKYQGYGGVYVPMDNLILEDGKYMKIYTREGQENNYNEYINVYNHEVVFKNTIGGNTNYFFINKDLESYLKYLQLYEDFRLNVKIPEKLGSYWGTLEEDGNHEQYAVELKRRFLEVNNDVERSHVWAPLIEEMDLGVI
;
A
#
# COMPACT_ATOMS: atom_id res chain seq x y z
N MET A 1 -12.99 4.34 -9.01
CA MET A 1 -12.27 5.64 -9.03
C MET A 1 -12.90 6.66 -9.97
N THR A 2 -13.21 7.85 -9.44
CA THR A 2 -13.64 9.06 -10.14
C THR A 2 -12.44 9.77 -10.79
N ALA A 3 -12.70 10.71 -11.70
CA ALA A 3 -11.64 11.51 -12.33
C ALA A 3 -10.87 12.36 -11.31
N GLN A 4 -11.57 12.93 -10.32
CA GLN A 4 -10.95 13.75 -9.28
C GLN A 4 -9.99 12.94 -8.40
N GLU A 5 -10.36 11.71 -8.01
CA GLU A 5 -9.48 10.82 -7.25
C GLU A 5 -8.21 10.46 -8.04
N ILE A 6 -8.34 10.28 -9.36
CA ILE A 6 -7.19 9.96 -10.23
C ILE A 6 -6.23 11.14 -10.33
N GLU A 7 -6.74 12.36 -10.54
CA GLU A 7 -5.89 13.56 -10.59
C GLU A 7 -5.19 13.79 -9.26
N LEU A 8 -5.87 13.59 -8.12
CA LEU A 8 -5.25 13.72 -6.80
C LEU A 8 -4.06 12.75 -6.62
N ILE A 9 -4.21 11.49 -7.05
CA ILE A 9 -3.12 10.49 -7.01
C ILE A 9 -1.97 10.92 -7.93
N LYS A 10 -2.28 11.38 -9.14
CA LYS A 10 -1.27 11.84 -10.10
C LYS A 10 -0.51 13.06 -9.59
N ASP A 11 -1.17 14.01 -8.96
CA ASP A 11 -0.52 15.19 -8.40
C ASP A 11 0.36 14.83 -7.20
N GLN A 12 -0.11 13.97 -6.31
CA GLN A 12 0.60 13.60 -5.08
C GLN A 12 1.83 12.72 -5.34
N PHE A 13 1.71 11.76 -6.26
CA PHE A 13 2.81 10.85 -6.57
C PHE A 13 3.63 11.26 -7.79
N SER A 14 3.10 12.13 -8.65
CA SER A 14 3.78 12.80 -9.77
C SER A 14 4.82 11.94 -10.49
N ASP A 15 6.10 12.18 -10.28
CA ASP A 15 7.26 11.55 -10.91
C ASP A 15 7.56 10.13 -10.41
N ARG A 16 6.88 9.68 -9.37
CA ARG A 16 7.05 8.35 -8.75
C ARG A 16 6.07 7.31 -9.25
N LEU A 17 5.13 7.66 -10.12
CA LEU A 17 4.18 6.72 -10.69
C LEU A 17 4.83 5.86 -11.79
N HIS A 18 4.74 4.54 -11.61
CA HIS A 18 5.13 3.57 -12.62
C HIS A 18 3.89 3.07 -13.37
N ILE A 19 3.82 3.40 -14.66
CA ILE A 19 2.82 2.85 -15.57
C ILE A 19 3.44 1.64 -16.27
N TYR A 20 2.82 0.48 -16.14
CA TYR A 20 3.32 -0.75 -16.72
C TYR A 20 3.19 -0.75 -18.25
N ASP A 21 4.18 -1.34 -18.92
CA ASP A 21 4.10 -1.58 -20.36
C ASP A 21 3.31 -2.86 -20.62
N ARG A 22 2.19 -2.75 -21.35
CA ARG A 22 1.34 -3.89 -21.74
C ARG A 22 2.12 -4.96 -22.53
N ASN A 23 3.21 -4.59 -23.19
CA ASN A 23 4.05 -5.52 -23.96
C ASN A 23 5.05 -6.29 -23.09
N LYS A 24 5.21 -5.92 -21.81
CA LYS A 24 6.16 -6.52 -20.87
C LYS A 24 5.49 -7.36 -19.79
N VAL A 25 4.30 -7.90 -20.09
CA VAL A 25 3.57 -8.80 -19.19
C VAL A 25 3.95 -10.24 -19.51
N THR A 26 4.50 -10.96 -18.53
CA THR A 26 4.75 -12.40 -18.65
C THR A 26 3.57 -13.17 -18.06
N GLY A 27 2.50 -13.29 -18.83
CA GLY A 27 1.30 -14.03 -18.43
C GLY A 27 0.00 -13.50 -19.06
N SER A 28 -1.11 -14.18 -18.77
CA SER A 28 -2.44 -13.73 -19.19
C SER A 28 -2.98 -12.63 -18.28
N LEU A 29 -3.56 -11.59 -18.87
CA LEU A 29 -4.29 -10.52 -18.16
C LEU A 29 -5.78 -10.86 -17.96
N TYR A 30 -6.22 -12.07 -18.31
CA TYR A 30 -7.64 -12.46 -18.35
C TYR A 30 -8.36 -12.28 -17.02
N GLY A 31 -7.67 -12.50 -15.89
CA GLY A 31 -8.26 -12.37 -14.56
C GLY A 31 -8.32 -10.93 -14.03
N LEU A 32 -7.66 -9.95 -14.64
CA LEU A 32 -7.69 -8.58 -14.12
C LEU A 32 -8.99 -7.87 -14.49
N THR A 33 -9.55 -7.12 -13.54
CA THR A 33 -10.71 -6.24 -13.82
C THR A 33 -10.30 -5.05 -14.69
N ASP A 34 -11.30 -4.35 -15.23
CA ASP A 34 -11.05 -3.08 -15.93
C ASP A 34 -10.45 -2.01 -15.00
N THR A 35 -10.82 -2.01 -13.72
CA THR A 35 -10.21 -1.14 -12.70
C THR A 35 -8.74 -1.48 -12.49
N ASP A 36 -8.40 -2.76 -12.32
CA ASP A 36 -7.01 -3.21 -12.17
C ASP A 36 -6.17 -2.78 -13.37
N ARG A 37 -6.69 -3.02 -14.59
CA ARG A 37 -6.01 -2.64 -15.85
C ARG A 37 -5.83 -1.14 -15.97
N LYS A 38 -6.85 -0.36 -15.61
CA LYS A 38 -6.77 1.11 -15.63
C LYS A 38 -5.70 1.60 -14.67
N ILE A 39 -5.64 1.05 -13.46
CA ILE A 39 -4.60 1.42 -12.49
C ILE A 39 -3.22 1.04 -13.03
N LEU A 40 -3.01 -0.19 -13.48
CA LEU A 40 -1.69 -0.66 -13.91
C LEU A 40 -1.18 0.04 -15.19
N PHE A 41 -2.06 0.34 -16.14
CA PHE A 41 -1.66 0.75 -17.49
C PHE A 41 -1.97 2.21 -17.85
N GLU A 42 -2.71 2.96 -17.01
CA GLU A 42 -3.08 4.35 -17.31
C GLU A 42 -2.83 5.31 -16.14
N ILE A 43 -2.99 4.85 -14.89
CA ILE A 43 -2.77 5.68 -13.69
C ILE A 43 -1.33 5.48 -13.18
N GLY A 44 -0.91 4.23 -13.04
CA GLY A 44 0.35 3.80 -12.48
C GLY A 44 0.28 3.47 -10.99
N LEU A 45 1.32 2.78 -10.53
CA LEU A 45 1.56 2.45 -9.12
C LEU A 45 2.76 3.26 -8.60
N PRO A 46 2.67 3.92 -7.44
CA PRO A 46 3.72 4.82 -6.97
C PRO A 46 4.90 4.10 -6.30
N LYS A 47 6.13 4.57 -6.50
CA LYS A 47 7.21 4.33 -5.54
C LYS A 47 6.92 5.12 -4.25
N TYR A 48 6.82 4.44 -3.11
CA TYR A 48 6.44 5.08 -1.84
C TYR A 48 7.25 4.56 -0.65
N GLN A 49 7.32 5.37 0.42
CA GLN A 49 7.92 4.97 1.69
C GLN A 49 6.83 4.38 2.59
N GLY A 50 6.87 3.07 2.80
CA GLY A 50 5.89 2.33 3.57
C GLY A 50 6.43 1.80 4.90
N TYR A 51 5.59 1.01 5.56
CA TYR A 51 5.98 0.22 6.74
C TYR A 51 7.09 -0.77 6.36
N GLY A 52 8.25 -0.64 6.98
CA GLY A 52 9.40 -1.52 6.76
C GLY A 52 10.31 -1.17 5.58
N GLY A 53 10.09 -0.08 4.85
CA GLY A 53 11.04 0.42 3.84
C GLY A 53 10.42 1.11 2.62
N VAL A 54 11.23 1.30 1.58
CA VAL A 54 10.80 1.88 0.29
C VAL A 54 10.25 0.78 -0.60
N TYR A 55 9.02 0.94 -1.06
CA TYR A 55 8.33 0.04 -1.98
C TYR A 55 8.50 0.54 -3.41
N VAL A 56 8.87 -0.38 -4.30
CA VAL A 56 9.19 -0.09 -5.70
C VAL A 56 8.33 -0.97 -6.61
N PRO A 57 7.58 -0.38 -7.55
CA PRO A 57 6.85 -1.13 -8.56
C PRO A 57 7.82 -2.00 -9.38
N MET A 58 7.40 -3.20 -9.75
CA MET A 58 8.21 -4.05 -10.61
C MET A 58 8.26 -3.48 -12.04
N ASP A 59 9.37 -3.68 -12.77
CA ASP A 59 9.44 -3.24 -14.18
C ASP A 59 8.49 -4.02 -15.11
N ASN A 60 8.23 -5.29 -14.76
CA ASN A 60 7.44 -6.22 -15.55
C ASN A 60 6.38 -6.87 -14.65
N LEU A 61 5.16 -7.04 -15.19
CA LEU A 61 4.12 -7.81 -14.54
C LEU A 61 4.36 -9.30 -14.77
N ILE A 62 4.63 -10.04 -13.70
CA ILE A 62 4.96 -11.46 -13.75
C ILE A 62 3.84 -12.25 -13.07
N LEU A 63 3.23 -13.19 -13.80
CA LEU A 63 2.24 -14.11 -13.23
C LEU A 63 2.94 -15.33 -12.62
N GLU A 64 2.87 -15.44 -11.30
CA GLU A 64 3.36 -16.60 -10.53
C GLU A 64 2.19 -17.54 -10.17
N ASP A 65 2.48 -18.84 -10.16
CA ASP A 65 1.53 -19.91 -9.78
C ASP A 65 0.18 -19.87 -10.52
N GLY A 66 0.16 -19.23 -11.71
CA GLY A 66 -1.06 -19.01 -12.51
C GLY A 66 -2.11 -18.09 -11.87
N LYS A 67 -1.80 -17.45 -10.75
CA LYS A 67 -2.78 -16.75 -9.90
C LYS A 67 -2.32 -15.40 -9.37
N TYR A 68 -1.03 -15.24 -9.09
CA TYR A 68 -0.52 -14.07 -8.38
C TYR A 68 0.29 -13.20 -9.34
N MET A 69 -0.27 -12.05 -9.73
CA MET A 69 0.40 -11.06 -10.57
C MET A 69 1.28 -10.17 -9.70
N LYS A 70 2.59 -10.28 -9.84
CA LYS A 70 3.57 -9.53 -9.05
C LYS A 70 3.57 -8.05 -9.45
N ILE A 71 3.44 -7.15 -8.46
CA ILE A 71 3.31 -5.69 -8.69
C ILE A 71 4.27 -4.82 -7.86
N TYR A 72 4.78 -5.31 -6.73
CA TYR A 72 5.75 -4.54 -5.95
C TYR A 72 6.84 -5.44 -5.40
N THR A 73 7.95 -4.79 -5.09
CA THR A 73 8.94 -5.26 -4.15
C THR A 73 9.36 -4.13 -3.20
N ARG A 74 10.30 -4.41 -2.30
CA ARG A 74 10.89 -3.44 -1.38
C ARG A 74 12.40 -3.33 -1.68
N GLU A 75 12.95 -2.12 -1.68
CA GLU A 75 14.36 -1.87 -1.98
C GLU A 75 15.28 -2.75 -1.11
N GLY A 76 16.19 -3.49 -1.75
CA GLY A 76 17.12 -4.41 -1.09
C GLY A 76 16.50 -5.72 -0.61
N GLN A 77 15.23 -5.98 -0.93
CA GLN A 77 14.51 -7.21 -0.59
C GLN A 77 13.81 -7.85 -1.80
N GLU A 78 14.33 -7.64 -3.00
CA GLU A 78 13.74 -8.07 -4.28
C GLU A 78 13.41 -9.58 -4.34
N ASN A 79 14.25 -10.37 -3.65
CA ASN A 79 14.12 -11.82 -3.56
C ASN A 79 13.28 -12.31 -2.38
N ASN A 80 13.03 -11.45 -1.38
CA ASN A 80 12.48 -11.86 -0.09
C ASN A 80 11.09 -11.27 0.20
N TYR A 81 10.75 -10.15 -0.42
CA TYR A 81 9.49 -9.46 -0.21
C TYR A 81 8.89 -8.99 -1.53
N ASN A 82 7.66 -9.42 -1.80
CA ASN A 82 6.95 -9.04 -3.02
C ASN A 82 5.44 -8.94 -2.73
N GLU A 83 4.79 -7.99 -3.38
CA GLU A 83 3.33 -7.86 -3.35
C GLU A 83 2.72 -8.22 -4.70
N TYR A 84 1.50 -8.76 -4.64
CA TYR A 84 0.81 -9.39 -5.73
C TYR A 84 -0.66 -9.00 -5.75
N ILE A 85 -1.24 -8.99 -6.94
CA ILE A 85 -2.69 -9.06 -7.14
C ILE A 85 -3.04 -10.52 -7.39
N ASN A 86 -3.94 -11.08 -6.58
CA ASN A 86 -4.56 -12.36 -6.89
C ASN A 86 -5.60 -12.17 -8.00
N VAL A 87 -5.34 -12.65 -9.20
CA VAL A 87 -6.14 -12.35 -10.40
C VAL A 87 -7.53 -13.01 -10.42
N TYR A 88 -7.90 -13.79 -9.39
CA TYR A 88 -9.23 -14.41 -9.32
C TYR A 88 -10.15 -13.74 -8.30
N ASN A 89 -9.61 -13.24 -7.19
CA ASN A 89 -10.40 -12.57 -6.15
C ASN A 89 -10.01 -11.09 -5.98
N HIS A 90 -9.02 -10.62 -6.73
CA HIS A 90 -8.51 -9.26 -6.81
C HIS A 90 -7.81 -8.74 -5.55
N GLU A 91 -7.66 -9.57 -4.52
CA GLU A 91 -6.97 -9.19 -3.29
C GLU A 91 -5.51 -8.83 -3.58
N VAL A 92 -5.08 -7.74 -2.95
CA VAL A 92 -3.66 -7.40 -2.86
C VAL A 92 -3.08 -8.15 -1.66
N VAL A 93 -2.01 -8.88 -1.90
CA VAL A 93 -1.35 -9.74 -0.91
C VAL A 93 0.17 -9.56 -0.96
N PHE A 94 0.87 -9.77 0.15
CA PHE A 94 2.32 -10.00 0.09
C PHE A 94 2.67 -11.46 0.29
N LYS A 95 3.76 -11.88 -0.34
CA LYS A 95 4.35 -13.21 -0.19
C LYS A 95 5.46 -13.16 0.85
N ASN A 96 5.46 -14.12 1.76
CA ASN A 96 6.58 -14.34 2.67
C ASN A 96 6.89 -15.85 2.73
N THR A 97 8.18 -16.18 2.64
CA THR A 97 8.67 -17.56 2.68
C THR A 97 9.46 -17.76 3.97
N ILE A 98 8.88 -18.51 4.91
CA ILE A 98 9.50 -18.83 6.21
C ILE A 98 9.67 -20.34 6.31
N GLY A 99 10.91 -20.80 6.56
CA GLY A 99 11.19 -22.23 6.74
C GLY A 99 10.86 -23.11 5.52
N GLY A 100 10.90 -22.53 4.31
CA GLY A 100 10.54 -23.22 3.06
C GLY A 100 9.04 -23.20 2.73
N ASN A 101 8.18 -22.75 3.65
CA ASN A 101 6.75 -22.59 3.39
C ASN A 101 6.45 -21.17 2.90
N THR A 102 5.81 -21.09 1.74
CA THR A 102 5.37 -19.82 1.15
C THR A 102 3.92 -19.56 1.54
N ASN A 103 3.69 -18.43 2.21
CA ASN A 103 2.36 -17.97 2.58
C ASN A 103 2.08 -16.61 1.90
N TYR A 104 0.81 -16.39 1.57
CA TYR A 104 0.31 -15.13 1.05
C TYR A 104 -0.58 -14.47 2.10
N PHE A 105 -0.28 -13.23 2.42
CA PHE A 105 -0.93 -12.48 3.49
C PHE A 105 -1.73 -11.32 2.92
N PHE A 106 -2.97 -11.18 3.37
CA PHE A 106 -3.90 -10.17 2.91
C PHE A 106 -3.43 -8.75 3.27
N ILE A 107 -3.49 -7.83 2.29
CA ILE A 107 -3.22 -6.40 2.47
C ILE A 107 -4.51 -5.59 2.29
N ASN A 108 -5.15 -5.72 1.12
CA ASN A 108 -6.38 -5.03 0.76
C ASN A 108 -7.24 -5.91 -0.14
N LYS A 109 -8.55 -5.65 -0.16
CA LYS A 109 -9.52 -6.45 -0.95
C LYS A 109 -9.38 -6.26 -2.46
N ASP A 110 -8.86 -5.12 -2.90
CA ASP A 110 -8.66 -4.78 -4.31
C ASP A 110 -7.57 -3.71 -4.47
N LEU A 111 -7.11 -3.53 -5.72
CA LEU A 111 -6.05 -2.59 -6.07
C LEU A 111 -6.45 -1.12 -5.89
N GLU A 112 -7.74 -0.80 -6.09
CA GLU A 112 -8.26 0.57 -5.87
C GLU A 112 -8.14 0.96 -4.40
N SER A 113 -8.57 0.08 -3.50
CA SER A 113 -8.51 0.29 -2.06
C SER A 113 -7.07 0.37 -1.58
N TYR A 114 -6.20 -0.50 -2.11
CA TYR A 114 -4.77 -0.44 -1.83
C TYR A 114 -4.17 0.92 -2.21
N LEU A 115 -4.42 1.42 -3.42
CA LEU A 115 -3.89 2.71 -3.87
C LEU A 115 -4.44 3.89 -3.05
N LYS A 116 -5.72 3.83 -2.63
CA LYS A 116 -6.31 4.82 -1.72
C LYS A 116 -5.67 4.80 -0.33
N TYR A 117 -5.37 3.62 0.21
CA TYR A 117 -4.66 3.50 1.48
C TYR A 117 -3.24 4.07 1.37
N LEU A 118 -2.50 3.78 0.28
CA LEU A 118 -1.19 4.39 0.03
C LEU A 118 -1.26 5.91 0.01
N GLN A 119 -2.27 6.44 -0.68
CA GLN A 119 -2.50 7.87 -0.79
C GLN A 119 -2.72 8.52 0.58
N LEU A 120 -3.64 7.96 1.37
CA LEU A 120 -3.96 8.45 2.70
C LEU A 120 -2.75 8.35 3.64
N TYR A 121 -1.98 7.27 3.55
CA TYR A 121 -0.78 7.08 4.36
C TYR A 121 0.31 8.09 4.00
N GLU A 122 0.58 8.29 2.71
CA GLU A 122 1.56 9.27 2.24
C GLU A 122 1.18 10.69 2.67
N ASP A 123 -0.09 11.07 2.50
CA ASP A 123 -0.61 12.36 2.95
C ASP A 123 -0.47 12.51 4.46
N PHE A 124 -0.81 11.46 5.21
CA PHE A 124 -0.67 11.44 6.65
C PHE A 124 0.79 11.62 7.07
N ARG A 125 1.74 10.95 6.40
CA ARG A 125 3.18 10.99 6.67
C ARG A 125 3.82 12.34 6.34
N LEU A 126 3.47 12.93 5.20
CA LEU A 126 4.00 14.24 4.77
C LEU A 126 3.41 15.37 5.59
N ASN A 127 2.15 15.23 6.00
CA ASN A 127 1.43 16.18 6.80
C ASN A 127 1.27 15.70 8.26
N VAL A 128 2.28 14.99 8.82
CA VAL A 128 2.38 14.65 10.27
C VAL A 128 2.34 15.89 11.17
N LYS A 129 2.35 17.07 10.56
CA LYS A 129 1.71 18.23 11.11
C LYS A 129 0.17 18.06 11.04
N ILE A 130 -0.40 17.50 12.10
CA ILE A 130 -1.78 17.80 12.55
C ILE A 130 -1.66 18.88 13.64
N PRO A 131 -0.91 19.99 13.46
CA PRO A 131 -0.35 20.76 14.58
C PRO A 131 -1.43 21.62 15.22
N GLU A 132 -2.53 21.88 14.52
CA GLU A 132 -3.60 22.70 15.03
C GLU A 132 -4.57 21.91 15.93
N LYS A 133 -4.49 20.57 15.95
CA LYS A 133 -5.44 19.74 16.73
C LYS A 133 -4.81 18.68 17.65
N LEU A 134 -3.76 17.97 17.24
CA LEU A 134 -3.26 16.81 18.00
C LEU A 134 -1.90 17.04 18.68
N GLY A 135 -1.11 18.05 18.28
CA GLY A 135 0.22 18.28 18.88
C GLY A 135 1.31 17.32 18.37
N SER A 136 2.39 17.15 19.15
CA SER A 136 3.59 16.37 18.77
C SER A 136 3.34 14.86 18.81
N TYR A 137 3.77 14.12 17.78
CA TYR A 137 3.68 12.65 17.77
C TYR A 137 4.52 12.01 18.89
N TRP A 138 5.77 12.44 19.04
CA TRP A 138 6.73 11.90 20.01
C TRP A 138 6.68 12.60 21.37
N GLY A 139 5.99 13.74 21.48
CA GLY A 139 5.99 14.53 22.70
C GLY A 139 7.34 15.18 22.96
N THR A 140 7.69 15.35 24.23
CA THR A 140 9.02 15.76 24.70
C THR A 140 9.51 14.76 25.76
N LEU A 141 10.68 15.00 26.37
CA LEU A 141 11.13 14.20 27.51
C LEU A 141 10.21 14.35 28.75
N GLU A 142 9.39 15.39 28.80
CA GLU A 142 8.55 15.75 29.94
C GLU A 142 7.05 15.59 29.66
N GLU A 143 6.66 15.38 28.39
CA GLU A 143 5.28 15.24 27.93
C GLU A 143 5.15 14.04 27.01
N ASP A 144 4.20 13.16 27.31
CA ASP A 144 3.89 12.02 26.44
C ASP A 144 3.49 12.49 25.03
N GLY A 145 3.90 11.71 24.03
CA GLY A 145 3.52 11.95 22.64
C GLY A 145 2.05 11.66 22.37
N ASN A 146 1.57 12.10 21.21
CA ASN A 146 0.19 11.89 20.78
C ASN A 146 0.05 10.65 19.87
N HIS A 147 0.99 9.72 19.93
CA HIS A 147 1.10 8.58 19.01
C HIS A 147 -0.20 7.76 18.88
N GLU A 148 -0.92 7.51 19.98
CA GLU A 148 -2.25 6.88 19.99
C GLU A 148 -3.26 7.67 19.15
N GLN A 149 -3.32 9.01 19.30
CA GLN A 149 -4.26 9.85 18.56
C GLN A 149 -3.95 9.86 17.06
N TYR A 150 -2.67 9.82 16.70
CA TYR A 150 -2.22 9.69 15.32
C TYR A 150 -2.60 8.32 14.74
N ALA A 151 -2.45 7.23 15.51
CA ALA A 151 -2.88 5.89 15.12
C ALA A 151 -4.41 5.82 14.92
N VAL A 152 -5.19 6.39 15.85
CA VAL A 152 -6.66 6.50 15.76
C VAL A 152 -7.08 7.28 14.51
N GLU A 153 -6.44 8.41 14.23
CA GLU A 153 -6.78 9.23 13.06
C GLU A 153 -6.46 8.52 11.74
N LEU A 154 -5.29 7.87 11.63
CA LEU A 154 -4.95 7.10 10.43
C LEU A 154 -5.93 5.94 10.23
N LYS A 155 -6.24 5.18 11.29
CA LYS A 155 -7.24 4.10 11.25
C LYS A 155 -8.60 4.63 10.81
N ARG A 156 -9.04 5.78 11.35
CA ARG A 156 -10.30 6.43 10.99
C ARG A 156 -10.36 6.74 9.48
N ARG A 157 -9.30 7.31 8.91
CA ARG A 157 -9.22 7.61 7.46
C ARG A 157 -9.25 6.34 6.60
N PHE A 158 -8.56 5.29 7.02
CA PHE A 158 -8.61 3.99 6.33
C PHE A 158 -10.03 3.40 6.35
N LEU A 159 -10.72 3.49 7.50
CA LEU A 159 -12.11 3.04 7.64
C LEU A 159 -13.11 3.83 6.78
N GLU A 160 -12.81 5.07 6.40
CA GLU A 160 -13.63 5.83 5.43
C GLU A 160 -13.58 5.24 4.03
N VAL A 161 -12.50 4.52 3.68
CA VAL A 161 -12.38 3.81 2.40
C VAL A 161 -13.08 2.46 2.48
N ASN A 162 -12.71 1.62 3.46
CA ASN A 162 -13.32 0.32 3.74
C ASN A 162 -12.76 -0.27 5.07
N ASN A 163 -13.17 -1.48 5.44
CA ASN A 163 -12.70 -2.18 6.64
C ASN A 163 -11.46 -3.09 6.44
N ASP A 164 -10.69 -2.95 5.36
CA ASP A 164 -9.52 -3.77 5.09
C ASP A 164 -8.46 -3.65 6.21
N VAL A 165 -8.32 -2.45 6.80
CA VAL A 165 -7.41 -2.18 7.92
C VAL A 165 -7.58 -3.16 9.08
N GLU A 166 -8.78 -3.70 9.31
CA GLU A 166 -9.06 -4.62 10.42
C GLU A 166 -8.51 -6.03 10.21
N ARG A 167 -8.24 -6.40 8.95
CA ARG A 167 -7.79 -7.75 8.55
C ARG A 167 -6.44 -7.75 7.84
N SER A 168 -5.92 -6.57 7.51
CA SER A 168 -4.67 -6.39 6.80
C SER A 168 -3.49 -6.80 7.67
N HIS A 169 -2.60 -7.62 7.09
CA HIS A 169 -1.35 -8.04 7.72
C HIS A 169 -0.23 -6.99 7.55
N VAL A 170 -0.54 -5.83 6.96
CA VAL A 170 0.38 -4.70 6.81
C VAL A 170 -0.18 -3.47 7.52
N TRP A 171 -1.46 -3.13 7.27
CA TRP A 171 -2.06 -1.92 7.84
C TRP A 171 -2.41 -2.08 9.32
N ALA A 172 -2.93 -3.23 9.76
CA ALA A 172 -3.26 -3.41 11.17
C ALA A 172 -2.00 -3.33 12.07
N PRO A 173 -0.90 -4.04 11.76
CA PRO A 173 0.34 -3.95 12.54
C PRO A 173 0.95 -2.54 12.52
N LEU A 174 0.90 -1.83 11.39
CA LEU A 174 1.33 -0.43 11.33
C LEU A 174 0.54 0.44 12.33
N ILE A 175 -0.78 0.29 12.40
CA ILE A 175 -1.61 1.05 13.34
C ILE A 175 -1.29 0.65 14.78
N GLU A 176 -1.13 -0.63 15.07
CA GLU A 176 -0.77 -1.11 16.42
C GLU A 176 0.59 -0.60 16.88
N GLU A 177 1.61 -0.64 16.02
CA GLU A 177 2.93 -0.12 16.36
C GLU A 177 2.94 1.42 16.49
N MET A 178 2.14 2.13 15.69
CA MET A 178 1.94 3.56 15.88
C MET A 178 1.24 3.86 17.20
N ASP A 179 0.25 3.06 17.59
CA ASP A 179 -0.47 3.20 18.87
C ASP A 179 0.46 3.00 20.06
N LEU A 180 1.41 2.07 19.93
CA LEU A 180 2.47 1.83 20.92
C LEU A 180 3.61 2.86 20.88
N GLY A 181 3.60 3.82 19.95
CA GLY A 181 4.67 4.80 19.80
C GLY A 181 6.01 4.17 19.39
N VAL A 182 6.00 3.17 18.52
CA VAL A 182 7.22 2.46 18.07
C VAL A 182 7.81 3.06 16.80
N ILE A 183 6.99 3.69 15.95
CA ILE A 183 7.33 4.11 14.57
C ILE A 183 7.21 5.60 14.35
#